data_AF-A0A6A0HL00-F1
#
_entry.id   AF-A0A6A0HL00-F1
#
_cell.length_a   1.000
_cell.length_b   1.000
_cell.length_c   1.000
_cell.angle_alpha   90.00
_cell.angle_beta   90.00
_cell.angle_gamma   90.00
#
_symmetry.space_group_name_H-M   'P 1'
#
loop_
_entity.id
_entity.type
_entity.pdbx_description
1 polymer ?
#
loop_
_entity_poly.entity_id
_entity_poly.type
_entity_poly.pdbx_seq_one_letter_code
_entity_poly.pdbx_strand_id
1 'polypeptide(L)'
;MKMVVYCFFSNVQFEGTVKYTIGNPAPFGTIVKVFLNGSLRGQKTLDGTDGHYAIRGDDENFPTGSYRLEADDQIGTFGEVNNVSHTQAPITEQDIVLNNAY
;
A
#
# COMPACT_ATOMS: atom_id res chain seq x y z
N MET A 1 25.36 32.30 -4.08
CA MET A 1 24.80 31.18 -4.85
C MET A 1 23.82 30.46 -3.94
N LYS A 2 22.51 30.58 -4.18
CA LYS A 2 21.47 30.05 -3.28
C LYS A 2 21.32 28.56 -3.58
N MET A 3 21.77 27.70 -2.68
CA MET A 3 21.65 26.25 -2.81
C MET A 3 20.16 25.91 -2.62
N VAL A 4 19.46 25.60 -3.71
CA VAL A 4 18.11 25.07 -3.65
C VAL A 4 18.25 23.61 -3.28
N VAL A 5 17.99 23.28 -2.02
CA VAL A 5 17.84 21.90 -1.56
C VAL A 5 16.52 21.42 -2.14
N TYR A 6 16.57 20.59 -3.17
CA TYR A 6 15.41 19.81 -3.61
C TYR A 6 15.18 18.75 -2.53
N CYS A 7 14.28 19.03 -1.58
CA CYS A 7 13.68 17.96 -0.81
C CYS A 7 12.94 17.07 -1.80
N PHE A 8 13.51 15.91 -2.14
CA PHE A 8 12.78 14.83 -2.78
C PHE A 8 11.75 14.34 -1.75
N PHE A 9 10.58 14.96 -1.72
CA PHE A 9 9.44 14.32 -1.11
C PHE A 9 9.16 13.07 -1.94
N SER A 10 9.46 11.90 -1.40
CA SER A 10 8.92 10.66 -1.96
C SER A 10 7.41 10.85 -2.08
N ASN A 11 6.86 10.72 -3.27
CA ASN A 11 5.42 10.79 -3.53
C ASN A 11 4.69 9.53 -3.07
N VAL A 12 5.42 8.53 -2.55
CA VAL A 12 4.86 7.33 -1.95
C VAL A 12 4.06 7.71 -0.71
N GLN A 13 2.81 7.25 -0.67
CA GLN A 13 1.87 7.50 0.42
C GLN A 13 1.74 6.27 1.32
N PHE A 14 1.76 5.08 0.70
CA PHE A 14 1.72 3.80 1.38
C PHE A 14 2.77 2.87 0.80
N GLU A 15 3.46 2.15 1.67
CA GLU A 15 4.50 1.19 1.31
C GLU A 15 4.46 -0.01 2.25
N GLY A 16 4.94 -1.16 1.78
CA GLY A 16 5.10 -2.33 2.63
C GLY A 16 5.23 -3.60 1.82
N THR A 17 5.05 -4.73 2.49
CA THR A 17 5.08 -6.05 1.85
C THR A 17 3.75 -6.77 2.02
N VAL A 18 3.26 -7.35 0.93
CA VAL A 18 2.19 -8.35 0.97
C VAL A 18 2.81 -9.74 1.07
N LYS A 19 2.40 -10.51 2.06
CA LYS A 19 2.93 -11.87 2.30
C LYS A 19 1.84 -12.83 2.73
N TYR A 20 2.01 -14.10 2.43
CA TYR A 20 1.15 -15.16 2.95
C TYR A 20 1.42 -15.40 4.44
N THR A 21 0.48 -16.07 5.13
CA THR A 21 0.64 -16.48 6.54
C THR A 21 1.95 -17.23 6.83
N ILE A 22 2.42 -18.01 5.85
CA ILE A 22 3.67 -18.78 5.92
C ILE A 22 4.93 -17.93 5.73
N GLY A 23 4.78 -16.61 5.53
CA GLY A 23 5.87 -15.65 5.38
C GLY A 23 6.37 -15.46 3.95
N ASN A 24 5.92 -16.28 2.99
CA ASN A 24 6.29 -16.12 1.58
C ASN A 24 5.69 -14.82 1.01
N PRO A 25 6.44 -14.08 0.18
CA PRO A 25 5.91 -12.89 -0.48
C PRO A 25 4.77 -13.25 -1.43
N ALA A 26 3.83 -12.33 -1.58
CA ALA A 26 2.76 -12.45 -2.57
C ALA A 26 3.32 -12.35 -4.00
N PRO A 27 2.73 -13.07 -4.97
CA PRO A 27 3.24 -13.11 -6.33
C PRO A 27 2.91 -11.83 -7.12
N PHE A 28 3.59 -11.70 -8.26
CA PHE A 28 3.22 -10.75 -9.32
C PHE A 28 1.73 -10.86 -9.65
N GLY A 29 1.08 -9.72 -9.87
CA GLY A 29 -0.34 -9.66 -10.19
C GLY A 29 -1.27 -9.51 -8.99
N THR A 30 -0.77 -9.69 -7.76
CA THR A 30 -1.51 -9.35 -6.53
C THR A 30 -1.89 -7.87 -6.55
N ILE A 31 -3.12 -7.53 -6.17
CA ILE A 31 -3.65 -6.17 -6.20
C ILE A 31 -3.76 -5.65 -4.77
N VAL A 32 -3.08 -4.53 -4.49
CA VAL A 32 -3.20 -3.77 -3.25
C VAL A 32 -4.11 -2.57 -3.47
N LYS A 33 -5.08 -2.36 -2.57
CA LYS A 33 -6.05 -1.25 -2.61
C LYS A 33 -6.03 -0.49 -1.30
N VAL A 34 -6.20 0.83 -1.38
CA VAL A 34 -6.24 1.74 -0.23
C VAL A 34 -7.58 2.45 -0.21
N PHE A 35 -8.30 2.35 0.91
CA PHE A 35 -9.62 2.94 1.12
C PHE A 35 -9.61 3.95 2.25
N LEU A 36 -10.33 5.05 2.04
CA LEU A 36 -10.66 6.03 3.09
C LEU A 36 -12.18 6.12 3.20
N ASN A 37 -12.72 5.86 4.39
CA ASN A 37 -14.17 5.86 4.63
C ASN A 37 -14.94 5.01 3.59
N GLY A 38 -14.38 3.84 3.25
CA GLY A 38 -14.95 2.90 2.27
C GLY A 38 -14.79 3.31 0.79
N SER A 39 -14.24 4.48 0.49
CA SER A 39 -13.97 4.92 -0.88
C SER A 39 -12.55 4.55 -1.30
N LEU A 40 -12.39 3.93 -2.46
CA LEU A 40 -11.08 3.65 -3.05
C LEU A 40 -10.34 4.97 -3.31
N ARG A 41 -9.12 5.07 -2.80
CA ARG A 41 -8.23 6.23 -2.99
C ARG A 41 -7.03 5.92 -3.86
N GLY A 42 -6.55 4.68 -3.79
CA GLY A 42 -5.51 4.23 -4.68
C GLY A 42 -5.36 2.73 -4.75
N GLN A 43 -4.62 2.29 -5.76
CA GLN A 43 -4.32 0.87 -5.97
C GLN A 43 -2.98 0.66 -6.66
N LYS A 44 -2.39 -0.51 -6.42
CA LYS A 44 -1.17 -0.96 -7.12
C LYS A 44 -1.27 -2.45 -7.36
N THR A 45 -0.97 -2.86 -8.59
CA THR A 45 -0.68 -4.26 -8.91
C THR A 45 0.81 -4.51 -8.69
N LEU A 46 1.16 -5.59 -7.98
CA LEU A 46 2.55 -5.98 -7.78
C LEU A 46 3.20 -6.32 -9.12
N ASP A 47 4.32 -5.67 -9.41
CA ASP A 47 5.15 -5.87 -10.61
C ASP A 47 6.38 -6.74 -10.34
N GLY A 48 6.63 -7.12 -9.08
CA GLY A 48 7.68 -8.04 -8.64
C GLY A 48 7.15 -9.29 -7.93
N THR A 49 8.08 -10.17 -7.53
CA THR A 49 7.78 -11.40 -6.74
C THR A 49 8.25 -11.33 -5.30
N ASP A 50 8.71 -10.15 -4.85
CA ASP A 50 9.15 -9.87 -3.49
C ASP A 50 8.01 -9.39 -2.58
N GLY A 51 6.80 -9.26 -3.11
CA GLY A 51 5.62 -8.83 -2.36
C GLY A 51 5.59 -7.32 -2.09
N HIS A 52 6.60 -6.57 -2.53
CA HIS A 52 6.72 -5.14 -2.24
C HIS A 52 5.67 -4.33 -3.00
N TYR A 53 5.01 -3.41 -2.31
CA TYR A 53 4.12 -2.44 -2.93
C TYR A 53 4.50 -1.02 -2.52
N ALA A 54 4.30 -0.08 -3.43
CA ALA A 54 4.39 1.36 -3.18
C ALA A 54 3.29 2.08 -3.96
N ILE A 55 2.34 2.66 -3.24
CA ILE A 55 1.23 3.45 -3.80
C ILE A 55 1.61 4.93 -3.72
N ARG A 56 1.61 5.62 -4.86
CA ARG A 56 2.09 7.01 -5.02
C ARG A 56 0.93 7.95 -5.27
N GLY A 57 1.01 9.16 -4.71
CA GLY A 57 -0.01 10.20 -4.82
C GLY A 57 0.09 11.06 -6.09
N ASP A 58 0.60 10.53 -7.20
CA ASP A 58 0.84 11.32 -8.43
C ASP A 58 -0.47 11.77 -9.11
N ASP A 59 -1.52 10.95 -9.01
CA ASP A 59 -2.87 11.25 -9.52
C ASP A 59 -3.96 11.10 -8.43
N GLU A 60 -3.55 10.74 -7.21
CA GLU A 60 -4.43 10.31 -6.12
C GLU A 60 -4.28 11.26 -4.91
N ASN A 61 -5.40 11.78 -4.40
CA ASN A 61 -5.39 12.62 -3.20
C ASN A 61 -5.56 11.76 -1.93
N PHE A 62 -4.53 11.75 -1.09
CA PHE A 62 -4.53 11.08 0.21
C PHE A 62 -4.57 12.11 1.36
N PRO A 63 -5.76 12.55 1.79
CA PRO A 63 -5.87 13.42 2.97
C PRO A 63 -5.49 12.65 4.25
N THR A 64 -5.08 13.39 5.28
CA THR A 64 -4.89 12.81 6.62
C THR A 64 -6.13 12.06 7.07
N GLY A 65 -5.96 10.83 7.57
CA GLY A 65 -7.08 9.98 7.95
C GLY A 65 -6.70 8.58 8.38
N SER A 66 -7.72 7.77 8.61
CA SER A 66 -7.62 6.35 8.96
C SER A 66 -8.03 5.53 7.75
N TYR A 67 -7.08 4.74 7.24
CA TYR A 67 -7.23 3.99 6.00
C TYR A 67 -7.44 2.50 6.26
N ARG A 68 -8.09 1.84 5.29
CA ARG A 68 -8.09 0.39 5.17
C ARG A 68 -7.26 0.00 3.95
N LEU A 69 -6.32 -0.90 4.14
CA LEU A 69 -5.53 -1.50 3.07
C LEU A 69 -6.04 -2.91 2.83
N GLU A 70 -6.17 -3.30 1.57
CA GLU A 70 -6.56 -4.65 1.15
C GLU A 70 -5.55 -5.19 0.15
N ALA A 71 -5.30 -6.49 0.18
CA ALA A 71 -4.57 -7.21 -0.84
C ALA A 71 -5.33 -8.46 -1.28
N ASP A 72 -5.39 -8.70 -2.59
CA ASP A 72 -6.06 -9.84 -3.22
C ASP A 72 -5.11 -10.43 -4.26
N ASP A 73 -4.72 -11.69 -4.09
CA ASP A 73 -3.79 -12.38 -4.99
C ASP A 73 -4.44 -12.92 -6.28
N GLN A 74 -5.74 -12.69 -6.46
CA GLN A 74 -6.55 -13.12 -7.61
C GLN A 74 -6.70 -14.65 -7.73
N ILE A 75 -6.20 -15.43 -6.77
CA ILE A 75 -6.21 -16.90 -6.78
C ILE A 75 -7.08 -17.46 -5.64
N GLY A 76 -7.45 -16.62 -4.66
CA GLY A 76 -8.39 -16.95 -3.59
C GLY A 76 -7.92 -16.55 -2.19
N THR A 77 -6.81 -15.82 -2.10
CA THR A 77 -6.21 -15.39 -0.84
C THR A 77 -6.35 -13.90 -0.68
N PHE A 78 -6.82 -13.47 0.50
CA PHE A 78 -7.12 -12.07 0.79
C PHE A 78 -6.51 -11.65 2.13
N GLY A 79 -6.12 -10.39 2.23
CA GLY A 79 -5.61 -9.80 3.46
C GLY A 79 -6.05 -8.36 3.59
N GLU A 80 -6.34 -7.92 4.80
CA GLU A 80 -6.66 -6.52 5.08
C GLU A 80 -5.99 -6.02 6.35
N VAL A 81 -5.72 -4.72 6.37
CA VAL A 81 -5.31 -3.98 7.56
C VAL A 81 -6.21 -2.77 7.71
N ASN A 82 -6.88 -2.69 8.85
CA ASN A 82 -7.78 -1.58 9.18
C ASN A 82 -7.06 -0.56 10.08
N ASN A 83 -7.55 0.67 10.04
CA ASN A 83 -7.06 1.78 10.87
C ASN A 83 -5.60 2.18 10.66
N VAL A 84 -5.12 2.07 9.43
CA VAL A 84 -3.78 2.52 9.04
C VAL A 84 -3.75 4.05 9.05
N SER A 85 -3.02 4.63 10.01
CA SER A 85 -2.96 6.08 10.17
C SER A 85 -2.06 6.70 9.10
N HIS A 86 -2.63 7.60 8.31
CA HIS A 86 -1.90 8.37 7.33
C HIS A 86 -1.90 9.85 7.72
N THR A 87 -0.71 10.43 7.77
CA THR A 87 -0.49 11.87 7.91
C THR A 87 0.35 12.32 6.73
N GLN A 88 0.04 13.48 6.16
CA GLN A 88 0.56 13.97 4.87
C GLN A 88 2.10 14.13 4.77
N ALA A 89 2.90 13.71 5.76
CA ALA A 89 4.30 14.08 5.90
C ALA A 89 5.28 12.95 6.30
N PRO A 90 4.85 11.68 6.43
CA PRO A 90 5.72 10.60 5.97
C PRO A 90 4.98 9.48 5.21
N ILE A 91 5.75 8.63 4.53
CA ILE A 91 5.28 7.36 3.96
C ILE A 91 4.66 6.54 5.09
N THR A 92 3.47 6.00 4.86
CA THR A 92 2.84 5.05 5.79
C THR A 92 3.28 3.63 5.43
N GLU A 93 4.15 3.05 6.26
CA GLU A 93 4.62 1.67 6.09
C GLU A 93 3.68 0.67 6.77
N GLN A 94 3.17 -0.30 6.02
CA GLN A 94 2.28 -1.33 6.56
C GLN A 94 2.36 -2.64 5.75
N ASP A 95 2.67 -3.75 6.42
CA ASP A 95 2.56 -5.08 5.81
C ASP A 95 1.11 -5.57 5.79
N ILE A 96 0.75 -6.32 4.75
CA ILE A 96 -0.55 -7.00 4.63
C ILE A 96 -0.30 -8.51 4.60
N VAL A 97 -1.02 -9.25 5.44
CA VAL A 97 -0.92 -10.71 5.49
C VAL A 97 -2.12 -11.32 4.77
N LEU A 98 -1.85 -12.04 3.68
CA LEU A 98 -2.83 -12.84 2.96
C LEU A 98 -3.10 -14.14 3.72
N ASN A 99 -4.37 -14.40 3.98
CA ASN A 99 -4.88 -15.65 4.52
C ASN A 99 -5.99 -16.17 3.60
N ASN A 100 -6.21 -17.49 3.57
CA ASN A 100 -7.34 -18.05 2.81
C ASN A 100 -8.64 -17.37 3.29
N ALA A 101 -9.34 -16.70 2.38
CA ALA A 101 -10.70 -16.28 2.64
C ALA A 101 -11.55 -17.56 2.69
N TYR A 102 -12.02 -17.92 3.88
CA TYR A 102 -12.86 -19.09 4.09
C TYR A 102 -14.15 -19.04 3.28
#